data_AF-A0A0Q0Z4P3-F1
#
_entry.id   AF-A0A0Q0Z4P3-F1
#
_cell.length_a   1.000
_cell.length_b   1.000
_cell.length_c   1.000
_cell.angle_alpha   90.00
_cell.angle_beta   90.00
_cell.angle_gamma   90.00
#
_symmetry.space_group_name_H-M   'P 1'
#
loop_
_entity.id
_entity.type
_entity.pdbx_description
1 polymer ?
#
loop_
_entity_poly.entity_id
_entity_poly.type
_entity_poly.pdbx_seq_one_letter_code
_entity_poly.pdbx_strand_id
1 'polypeptide(L)' 'MANEDKGTFLTVAEVAEIMRVSKMTVYRLVHSGELPAVRVGRSFRVHDKAVNEYLDSSYYEVG' A
#
# COMPACT_ATOMS: atom_id res chain seq x y z
N MET A 1 5.02 24.79 -0.59
CA MET A 1 4.51 23.44 -0.89
C MET A 1 5.67 22.48 -0.67
N ALA A 2 5.80 21.98 0.56
CA ALA A 2 6.79 20.97 0.92
C ALA A 2 6.19 20.21 2.10
N ASN A 3 5.42 19.17 1.80
CA ASN A 3 5.38 18.03 2.70
C ASN A 3 6.30 17.00 2.04
N GLU A 4 7.59 17.25 2.18
CA GLU A 4 8.66 16.30 1.91
C GLU A 4 8.37 15.02 2.69
N ASP A 5 8.27 13.92 1.95
CA ASP A 5 8.53 12.52 2.28
C ASP A 5 8.79 12.19 3.76
N LYS A 6 7.87 12.53 4.66
CA LYS A 6 7.83 11.91 5.97
C LYS A 6 7.21 10.55 5.76
N GLY A 7 8.01 9.50 5.88
CA GLY A 7 7.61 8.09 5.74
C GLY A 7 6.30 7.79 6.47
N THR A 8 5.20 8.04 5.77
CA THR A 8 3.86 7.98 6.35
C THR A 8 3.43 6.55 6.19
N PHE A 9 3.29 5.90 7.33
CA PHE A 9 2.81 4.53 7.41
C PHE A 9 1.28 4.54 7.37
N LEU A 10 0.74 4.02 6.28
CA LEU A 10 -0.68 3.86 6.07
C LEU A 10 -1.18 2.58 6.73
N THR A 11 -2.38 2.63 7.28
CA THR A 11 -3.12 1.45 7.69
C THR A 11 -3.64 0.69 6.47
N VAL A 12 -3.95 -0.59 6.66
CA VAL A 12 -4.61 -1.42 5.63
C VAL A 12 -5.91 -0.79 5.13
N ALA A 13 -6.64 -0.06 5.98
CA ALA A 13 -7.87 0.60 5.59
C ALA A 13 -7.60 1.77 4.64
N GLU A 14 -6.67 2.65 4.98
CA GLU A 14 -6.30 3.80 4.14
C GLU A 14 -5.75 3.34 2.78
N VAL A 15 -4.90 2.31 2.76
CA VAL A 15 -4.40 1.70 1.51
C VAL A 15 -5.55 1.19 0.64
N ALA A 16 -6.54 0.53 1.25
CA ALA A 16 -7.70 0.01 0.53
C ALA A 16 -8.53 1.14 -0.10
N GLU A 17 -8.67 2.27 0.59
CA GLU A 17 -9.35 3.46 0.07
C GLU A 17 -8.58 4.10 -1.09
N ILE A 18 -7.24 4.22 -0.97
CA ILE A 18 -6.36 4.76 -2.02
C ILE A 18 -6.42 3.88 -3.28
N MET A 19 -6.22 2.58 -3.11
CA MET A 19 -6.18 1.62 -4.22
C MET A 19 -7.57 1.24 -4.76
N ARG A 20 -8.65 1.72 -4.12
CA ARG A 20 -10.05 1.38 -4.45
C ARG A 20 -10.33 -0.13 -4.46
N VAL A 21 -9.74 -0.86 -3.51
CA VAL A 21 -9.91 -2.31 -3.35
C VAL A 21 -10.49 -2.65 -1.98
N SER A 22 -10.87 -3.91 -1.78
CA SER A 22 -11.27 -4.38 -0.45
C SER A 22 -10.05 -4.50 0.49
N LYS A 23 -10.26 -4.36 1.80
CA LYS A 23 -9.22 -4.66 2.82
C LYS A 23 -8.66 -6.08 2.67
N MET A 24 -9.49 -7.04 2.24
CA MET A 24 -9.08 -8.43 2.00
C MET A 24 -8.04 -8.50 0.88
N THR A 25 -8.21 -7.72 -0.18
CA THR A 25 -7.24 -7.61 -1.27
C THR A 25 -5.91 -7.10 -0.75
N VAL A 26 -5.91 -6.03 0.06
CA VAL A 26 -4.68 -5.50 0.66
C VAL A 26 -4.02 -6.54 1.56
N TYR A 27 -4.77 -7.25 2.42
CA TYR A 27 -4.22 -8.33 3.24
C TYR A 27 -3.60 -9.45 2.42
N ARG A 28 -4.22 -9.81 1.29
CA ARG A 28 -3.66 -10.80 0.37
C ARG A 28 -2.34 -10.34 -0.21
N LEU A 29 -2.25 -9.09 -0.69
CA LEU A 29 -1.01 -8.52 -1.25
C LEU A 29 0.12 -8.46 -0.21
N VAL A 30 -0.22 -8.13 1.03
CA VAL A 30 0.76 -8.14 2.14
C VAL A 30 1.22 -9.56 2.46
N HIS A 31 0.31 -10.55 2.47
CA HIS A 31 0.68 -11.96 2.73
C HIS A 31 1.41 -12.62 1.55
N SER A 32 1.13 -12.22 0.31
CA SER A 32 1.87 -12.71 -0.86
C SER A 32 3.25 -12.07 -0.98
N GLY A 33 3.50 -10.97 -0.26
CA GLY A 33 4.74 -10.20 -0.31
C GLY A 33 4.79 -9.20 -1.48
N GLU A 34 3.72 -9.10 -2.26
CA GLU A 34 3.61 -8.13 -3.36
C GLU A 34 3.50 -6.68 -2.87
N LEU A 35 2.94 -6.48 -1.67
CA LEU A 35 2.89 -5.16 -1.04
C LEU A 35 3.73 -5.16 0.26
N PRO A 36 4.92 -4.52 0.25
CA PRO A 36 5.77 -4.44 1.42
C PRO A 36 5.09 -3.75 2.61
N ALA A 37 5.02 -4.44 3.74
CA ALA A 37 4.40 -3.92 4.95
C ALA A 37 5.18 -4.28 6.22
N VAL A 38 5.08 -3.41 7.22
CA VAL A 38 5.63 -3.62 8.56
C VAL A 38 4.51 -4.03 9.51
N ARG A 39 4.75 -5.06 10.32
CA ARG A 39 3.82 -5.47 11.37
C ARG A 39 4.04 -4.63 12.62
N VAL A 40 3.00 -3.93 13.05
CA VAL A 40 2.97 -3.12 14.28
C VAL A 40 1.90 -3.69 15.20
N GLY A 41 2.33 -4.47 16.19
CA GLY A 41 1.44 -5.22 17.07
C GLY A 41 0.57 -6.22 16.30
N ARG A 42 -0.75 -6.00 16.32
CA ARG A 42 -1.76 -6.85 15.64
C ARG A 42 -2.14 -6.36 14.24
N SER A 43 -1.59 -5.24 13.79
CA SER A 43 -1.95 -4.63 12.51
C SER A 43 -0.74 -4.47 11.60
N PHE A 44 -1.01 -4.35 10.30
CA PHE A 44 0.01 -4.00 9.32
C PHE A 44 0.00 -2.51 9.05
N ARG A 45 1.17 -2.03 8.64
CA ARG A 45 1.43 -0.67 8.19
C ARG A 45 2.19 -0.74 6.87
N VAL A 46 1.71 -0.03 5.88
CA VAL A 46 2.31 0.01 4.54
C VAL A 46 2.95 1.38 4.37
N HIS A 47 4.16 1.43 3.83
CA HIS A 47 4.78 2.70 3.53
C HIS A 47 4.09 3.33 2.31
N ASP A 48 3.74 4.61 2.37
CA ASP A 48 3.07 5.31 1.25
C ASP A 48 3.79 5.11 -0.10
N LYS A 49 5.13 5.25 -0.10
CA LYS A 49 5.97 4.95 -1.27
C LYS A 49 5.75 3.56 -1.86
N ALA A 50 5.55 2.53 -1.02
CA ALA A 50 5.33 1.17 -1.51
C ALA A 50 3.97 1.01 -2.20
N VAL A 51 2.95 1.75 -1.76
CA VAL A 51 1.64 1.79 -2.43
C VAL A 51 1.78 2.46 -3.80
N ASN A 52 2.46 3.61 -3.86
CA ASN A 52 2.68 4.32 -5.12
C ASN A 52 3.51 3.48 -6.10
N GLU A 53 4.57 2.83 -5.64
CA GLU A 53 5.41 1.94 -6.46
C GLU A 53 4.64 0.72 -6.98
N TYR A 54 3.76 0.14 -6.15
CA TYR A 54 2.88 -0.95 -6.58
C TYR A 54 1.90 -0.50 -7.67
N LEU A 55 1.29 0.68 -7.52
CA LEU A 55 0.36 1.23 -8.51
C LEU A 55 1.07 1.56 -9.83
N ASP A 56 2.27 2.13 -9.77
CA ASP A 56 3.10 2.44 -10.94
C ASP A 56 3.52 1.17 -11.68
N SER A 57 3.95 0.14 -10.93
CA SER A 57 4.31 -1.17 -11.50
C SER A 57 3.11 -1.95 -12.06
N SER A 58 1.88 -1.60 -11.65
CA SER A 58 0.64 -2.24 -12.11
C SER A 58 0.04 -1.57 -13.34
N TYR A 59 0.61 -0.47 -13.83
CA TYR A 59 0.27 0.13 -15.13
C TYR A 59 0.80 -0.77 -16.25
N TYR A 60 0.10 -1.87 -16.50
CA TYR A 60 0.16 -2.54 -17.78
C TYR A 60 -0.76 -1.78 -18.73
N GLU A 61 -0.19 -1.09 -19.72
CA GLU A 61 -0.93 -0.60 -20.87
C GLU A 61 -1.64 -1.80 -21.51
N VAL A 62 -2.91 -1.98 -21.16
CA VAL A 62 -3.81 -2.87 -21.88
C VAL A 62 -4.18 -2.13 -23.15
N GLY A 63 -3.34 -2.32 -24.19
CA GLY A 63 -3.57 -1.83 -25.55
C GLY A 63 -4.89 -2.32 -26.14
#